data_AF-A0A2J4ZU30-F1
#
_entry.id   AF-A0A2J4ZU30-F1
#
_cell.length_a   1.000
_cell.length_b   1.000
_cell.length_c   1.000
_cell.angle_alpha   90.00
_cell.angle_beta   90.00
_cell.angle_gamma   90.00
#
_symmetry.space_group_name_H-M   'P 1'
#
loop_
_entity.id
_entity.type
_entity.pdbx_description
1 polymer ?
#
loop_
_entity_poly.entity_id
_entity_poly.type
_entity_poly.pdbx_seq_one_letter_code
_entity_poly.pdbx_strand_id
1 'polypeptide(L)' 'HTLVVHYKNLPASAPLFTLMHHQDSQAHRNTGNNAARLVKGIPFRDLNSEATGEQQDE' A
#
# COMPACT_ATOMS: atom_id res chain seq x y z
N HIS A 1 4.48 4.39 -15.82
CA HIS A 1 5.09 4.85 -14.57
C HIS A 1 4.69 3.88 -13.46
N THR A 2 5.54 3.69 -12.45
CA THR A 2 5.31 2.71 -11.38
C THR A 2 5.64 3.38 -10.06
N LEU A 3 4.76 3.21 -9.06
CA LEU A 3 5.02 3.64 -7.69
C LEU A 3 5.62 2.46 -6.93
N VAL A 4 6.72 2.71 -6.22
CA VAL A 4 7.45 1.68 -5.46
C VAL A 4 7.64 2.17 -4.03
N VAL A 5 7.30 1.32 -3.07
CA VAL A 5 7.69 1.49 -1.67
C VAL A 5 8.81 0.49 -1.37
N HIS A 6 9.98 1.02 -1.01
CA HIS A 6 11.18 0.25 -0.73
C HIS A 6 11.67 0.50 0.70
N TYR A 7 12.57 -0.35 1.20
CA TYR A 7 13.20 -0.19 2.51
C TYR A 7 14.70 -0.46 2.43
N LYS A 8 15.51 0.40 3.06
CA LYS A 8 16.97 0.43 2.91
C LYS A 8 17.69 -0.89 3.21
N ASN A 9 17.09 -1.77 4.01
CA ASN A 9 17.68 -3.06 4.38
C ASN A 9 17.23 -4.22 3.49
N LEU A 10 16.47 -3.95 2.42
CA LEU A 10 16.09 -4.93 1.42
C LEU A 10 16.96 -4.79 0.17
N PRO A 11 17.17 -5.88 -0.59
CA PRO A 11 17.74 -5.78 -1.93
C PRO A 11 16.94 -4.83 -2.81
N ALA A 12 17.62 -4.07 -3.68
CA ALA A 12 16.95 -3.15 -4.61
C ALA A 12 15.91 -3.86 -5.51
N SER A 13 16.12 -5.14 -5.79
CA SER A 13 15.23 -6.00 -6.58
C SER A 13 14.01 -6.54 -5.82
N ALA A 14 13.91 -6.31 -4.51
CA ALA A 14 12.86 -6.83 -3.64
C ALA A 14 12.13 -5.68 -2.90
N PRO A 15 11.34 -4.86 -3.60
CA PRO A 15 10.53 -3.82 -2.96
C PRO A 15 9.43 -4.42 -2.09
N LEU A 16 8.95 -3.65 -1.10
CA LEU A 16 7.83 -4.05 -0.24
C LEU A 16 6.51 -3.99 -0.99
N PHE A 17 6.30 -2.92 -1.76
CA PHE A 17 5.08 -2.73 -2.55
C PHE A 17 5.43 -2.15 -3.92
N THR A 18 4.75 -2.65 -4.95
CA THR A 18 4.82 -2.13 -6.31
C THR A 18 3.41 -1.90 -6.80
N LEU A 19 3.13 -0.70 -7.29
CA LEU A 19 1.82 -0.32 -7.78
C LEU A 19 1.94 0.22 -9.21
N MET A 20 1.19 -0.35 -10.13
CA MET A 20 1.15 0.09 -11.53
C MET A 20 0.33 1.38 -11.65
N HIS A 21 0.73 2.28 -12.57
CA HIS A 21 0.07 3.58 -12.76
C HIS A 21 -1.43 3.51 -13.08
N HIS A 22 -1.92 2.41 -13.65
CA HIS A 22 -3.33 2.25 -14.00
C HIS A 22 -4.21 1.78 -12.83
N GLN A 23 -3.67 1.68 -11.61
CA GLN A 23 -4.46 1.34 -10.43
C GLN A 23 -5.21 2.56 -9.90
N ASP A 24 -6.36 2.31 -9.30
CA ASP A 24 -7.27 3.37 -8.87
C ASP A 24 -6.70 4.23 -7.71
N SER A 25 -7.42 5.30 -7.38
CA SER A 25 -7.03 6.20 -6.29
C SER A 25 -6.98 5.50 -4.92
N GLN A 26 -7.73 4.42 -4.72
CA GLN A 26 -7.77 3.70 -3.46
C GLN A 26 -6.48 2.90 -3.27
N ALA A 27 -6.01 2.22 -4.30
CA ALA A 27 -4.75 1.49 -4.29
C ALA A 27 -3.55 2.43 -4.03
N HIS A 28 -3.59 3.65 -4.57
CA HIS A 28 -2.61 4.69 -4.27
C HIS A 28 -2.65 5.12 -2.79
N ARG A 29 -3.84 5.36 -2.22
CA ARG A 29 -4.00 5.71 -0.80
C ARG A 29 -3.52 4.59 0.13
N ASN A 30 -3.89 3.35 -0.15
CA ASN A 30 -3.48 2.18 0.63
C ASN A 30 -1.96 2.02 0.62
N THR A 31 -1.32 2.20 -0.53
CA THR A 31 0.15 2.19 -0.66
C THR A 31 0.81 3.28 0.18
N GLY A 32 0.30 4.52 0.11
CA GLY A 32 0.79 5.62 0.93
C GLY A 32 0.60 5.40 2.44
N ASN A 33 -0.54 4.83 2.83
CA ASN A 33 -0.80 4.46 4.23
C ASN A 33 0.22 3.42 4.72
N ASN A 34 0.45 2.36 3.95
CA ASN A 34 1.44 1.34 4.29
C ASN A 34 2.86 1.88 4.35
N ALA A 35 3.22 2.83 3.48
CA ALA A 35 4.51 3.54 3.58
C ALA A 35 4.63 4.31 4.92
N ALA A 36 3.57 4.98 5.37
CA ALA A 36 3.57 5.64 6.68
C ALA A 36 3.62 4.64 7.85
N ARG A 37 2.97 3.48 7.72
CA ARG A 37 3.02 2.39 8.73
C ARG A 37 4.41 1.79 8.86
N LEU A 38 5.14 1.64 7.75
CA LEU A 38 6.56 1.25 7.74
C LEU A 38 7.39 2.20 8.60
N VAL A 39 7.24 3.51 8.41
CA VAL A 39 7.97 4.52 9.18
C VAL A 39 7.64 4.44 10.67
N LYS A 40 6.38 4.11 11.01
CA LYS A 40 5.90 3.99 12.39
C LYS A 40 6.20 2.63 13.04
N GLY A 41 6.73 1.66 12.29
CA GLY A 41 7.03 0.31 12.81
C GLY A 41 5.79 -0.51 13.19
N ILE A 42 4.62 -0.18 12.62
CA ILE A 42 3.38 -0.94 12.83
C ILE A 42 3.12 -1.86 11.64
N PRO A 43 2.42 -3.01 11.80
CA PRO A 43 2.18 -3.98 10.73
C PRO A 43 1.56 -3.33 9.49
N PHE A 44 1.55 -3.97 8.32
CA PHE A 44 0.86 -3.43 7.13
C PHE A 44 -0.64 -3.72 7.14
N ARG A 45 -1.41 -3.03 6.29
CA ARG A 45 -2.80 -3.36 5.95
C ARG A 45 -2.80 -4.04 4.59
N ASP A 46 -3.66 -5.02 4.42
CA ASP A 46 -3.83 -5.69 3.13
C ASP A 46 -4.33 -4.69 2.08
N LEU A 47 -3.70 -4.70 0.91
CA LEU A 47 -4.08 -3.78 -0.18
C LEU A 47 -5.46 -4.13 -0.78
N ASN A 48 -5.95 -5.36 -0.53
CA ASN A 48 -7.22 -5.88 -1.04
C ASN A 48 -8.37 -5.87 -0.01
N SER A 49 -8.11 -5.53 1.26
CA SER A 49 -9.13 -5.66 2.31
C SER A 49 -10.17 -4.56 2.31
N GLU A 50 -10.03 -3.52 1.49
CA GLU A 50 -10.97 -2.38 1.42
C GLU A 50 -11.68 -2.26 0.06
N ALA A 51 -11.70 -3.34 -0.73
CA ALA A 51 -12.53 -3.44 -1.94
C ALA A 51 -13.96 -3.97 -1.66
N THR A 52 -14.22 -4.46 -0.46
CA THR A 52 -15.58 -4.77 0.01
C THR A 52 -16.06 -3.60 0.83
N GLY A 53 -16.80 -2.69 0.20
CA GLY A 53 -17.62 -1.74 0.93
C GLY A 53 -18.68 -2.51 1.70
N GLU A 54 -18.44 -2.77 2.99
CA GLU A 54 -19.56 -2.87 3.91
C GLU A 54 -20.14 -1.45 4.03
N GLN A 55 -21.31 -1.27 3.45
CA GLN A 55 -22.23 -0.21 3.83
C GLN A 55 -22.40 -0.29 5.36
N GLN A 56 -21.87 0.69 6.08
CA GLN A 56 -22.49 1.05 7.34
C GLN A 56 -23.72 1.89 6.97
N ASP A 57 -24.80 1.18 6.64
CA ASP A 57 -26.14 1.74 6.73
C ASP A 57 -26.55 1.74 8.21
N GLU A 58 -26.92 2.93 8.66
CA GLU A 58 -27.42 3.43 9.97
C GLU A 58 -26.41 3.61 11.14
#